data_AF-A0A0M3WPG5-F1
#
_entry.id   AF-A0A0M3WPG5-F1
#
_cell.length_a   1.000
_cell.length_b   1.000
_cell.length_c   1.000
_cell.angle_alpha   90.00
_cell.angle_beta   90.00
_cell.angle_gamma   90.00
#
_symmetry.space_group_name_H-M   'P 1'
#
loop_
_entity.id
_entity.type
_entity.pdbx_description
1 polymer ?
#
loop_
_entity_poly.entity_id
_entity_poly.type
_entity_poly.pdbx_seq_one_letter_code
_entity_poly.pdbx_strand_id
1 'polypeptide(L)'
;MAHHGWQGEQGLPHRGPAQSPGLRCACDQHGRRFVRPRRRTNRSIRPGARSTSHGIPSRSGEPRTRPHGRRTPPCALLVAAHLLAPRPAGVMTSRIKRLVQQLDGEASESYDARAELIWIHSDAILAIVDGLPSLGGFGQLTAIEVFKEVSDFRCGPALVGLLDSDTPAIREWAATALANLEVDGAIELLRRAHRACLQRTPPPDWTEPSGISWALTELGGRSPVLPPCA
;
A
#
# COMPACT_ATOMS: atom_id res chain seq x y z
N MET A 1 6.22 61.55 -40.92
CA MET A 1 7.50 60.81 -41.05
C MET A 1 8.09 60.74 -39.63
N ALA A 2 7.93 59.67 -38.84
CA ALA A 2 8.58 58.36 -38.97
C ALA A 2 10.10 58.52 -39.22
N HIS A 3 11.06 57.92 -38.51
CA HIS A 3 11.06 56.76 -37.61
C HIS A 3 12.51 56.59 -37.03
N HIS A 4 12.64 55.94 -35.84
CA HIS A 4 13.81 55.20 -35.30
C HIS A 4 15.09 55.96 -34.84
N GLY A 5 15.82 55.54 -33.80
CA GLY A 5 15.75 54.31 -32.99
C GLY A 5 16.56 54.40 -31.69
N TRP A 6 16.05 53.72 -30.65
CA TRP A 6 16.64 53.54 -29.32
C TRP A 6 17.71 52.44 -29.32
N GLN A 7 18.85 52.67 -28.65
CA GLN A 7 19.82 51.66 -28.17
C GLN A 7 19.53 51.42 -26.67
N GLY A 8 19.23 50.19 -26.23
CA GLY A 8 20.19 49.22 -25.63
C GLY A 8 20.52 49.65 -24.19
N GLU A 9 20.17 48.97 -23.10
CA GLU A 9 20.18 47.54 -22.78
C GLU A 9 19.15 47.26 -21.65
N GLN A 10 18.38 46.18 -21.77
CA GLN A 10 17.71 45.55 -20.63
C GLN A 10 18.23 44.12 -20.53
N GLY A 11 19.21 43.90 -19.64
CA GLY A 11 19.68 42.57 -19.26
C GLY A 11 18.86 42.04 -18.09
N LEU A 12 17.69 41.46 -18.39
CA LEU A 12 16.98 40.58 -17.45
C LEU A 12 17.68 39.22 -17.44
N PRO A 13 18.15 38.69 -16.30
CA PRO A 13 18.57 37.30 -16.25
C PRO A 13 17.32 36.41 -16.40
N HIS A 14 17.35 35.55 -17.42
CA HIS A 14 16.45 34.43 -17.59
C HIS A 14 16.31 33.66 -16.27
N ARG A 15 15.13 33.74 -15.64
CA ARG A 15 14.68 32.73 -14.66
C ARG A 15 14.55 31.41 -15.42
N GLY A 16 15.54 30.53 -15.25
CA GLY A 16 15.44 29.13 -15.63
C GLY A 16 14.26 28.44 -14.90
N PRO A 17 13.79 27.31 -15.42
CA PRO A 17 12.67 26.59 -14.81
C PRO A 17 13.04 26.21 -13.37
N ALA A 18 12.08 26.46 -12.47
CA ALA A 18 12.16 26.07 -11.08
C ALA A 18 12.48 24.57 -10.99
N GLN A 19 13.63 24.26 -10.40
CA GLN A 19 13.98 22.90 -10.03
C GLN A 19 12.97 22.45 -8.97
N SER A 20 12.11 21.50 -9.34
CA SER A 20 11.32 20.76 -8.38
C SER A 20 12.26 20.15 -7.32
N PRO A 21 11.93 20.19 -6.02
CA PRO A 21 12.74 19.54 -5.00
C PRO A 21 12.85 18.06 -5.32
N GLY A 22 14.09 17.56 -5.43
CA GLY A 22 14.39 16.21 -5.87
C GLY A 22 13.69 15.14 -5.03
N LEU A 23 12.77 14.42 -5.66
CA LEU A 23 12.36 13.08 -5.26
C LEU A 23 13.60 12.19 -5.36
N ARG A 24 14.19 11.85 -4.21
CA ARG A 24 15.38 11.02 -4.13
C ARG A 24 15.09 9.62 -4.71
N CYS A 25 16.05 9.08 -5.46
CA CYS A 25 16.11 7.71 -5.99
C CYS A 25 15.66 6.69 -4.92
N ALA A 26 14.71 5.81 -5.26
CA ALA A 26 14.29 4.68 -4.41
C ALA A 26 15.46 3.71 -4.09
N CYS A 27 16.53 3.82 -4.86
CA CYS A 27 17.80 3.11 -4.77
C CYS A 27 18.48 3.27 -3.39
N ASP A 28 18.38 4.45 -2.78
CA ASP A 28 19.08 4.77 -1.53
C ASP A 28 18.31 4.41 -0.27
N GLN A 29 16.99 4.15 -0.35
CA GLN A 29 16.15 3.97 0.84
C GLN A 29 15.97 2.51 1.28
N HIS A 30 16.32 1.53 0.43
CA HIS A 30 16.07 0.11 0.70
C HIS A 30 17.26 -0.63 1.34
N GLY A 31 18.10 0.08 2.11
CA GLY A 31 19.20 -0.47 2.91
C GLY A 31 18.78 -1.39 4.08
N ARG A 32 17.55 -1.93 4.10
CA ARG A 32 17.14 -2.97 5.05
C ARG A 32 16.87 -4.26 4.29
N ARG A 33 17.86 -5.17 4.33
CA ARG A 33 17.68 -6.58 3.99
C ARG A 33 16.56 -7.17 4.87
N PHE A 34 15.33 -7.23 4.34
CA PHE A 34 14.35 -8.17 4.85
C PHE A 34 14.66 -9.53 4.22
N VAL A 35 15.53 -10.30 4.87
CA VAL A 35 15.64 -11.73 4.59
C VAL A 35 14.38 -12.38 5.17
N ARG A 36 13.35 -12.58 4.33
CA ARG A 36 12.20 -13.42 4.73
C ARG A 36 12.54 -14.91 4.55
N PRO A 37 12.18 -15.79 5.50
CA PRO A 37 12.36 -17.22 5.33
C PRO A 37 11.41 -17.76 4.27
N ARG A 38 11.90 -18.60 3.35
CA ARG A 38 11.08 -19.37 2.40
C ARG A 38 9.97 -20.13 3.16
N ARG A 39 8.70 -19.79 2.92
CA ARG A 39 7.57 -20.59 3.39
C ARG A 39 7.57 -21.94 2.69
N ARG A 40 7.87 -22.98 3.47
CA ARG A 40 7.72 -24.39 3.10
C ARG A 40 6.23 -24.69 2.93
N THR A 41 5.79 -24.99 1.72
CA THR A 41 4.42 -25.44 1.43
C THR A 41 4.16 -26.77 2.15
N ASN A 42 3.34 -26.77 3.19
CA ASN A 42 2.87 -27.99 3.83
C ASN A 42 1.47 -28.32 3.31
N ARG A 43 1.42 -29.14 2.26
CA ARG A 43 0.20 -29.78 1.76
C ARG A 43 0.18 -31.18 2.37
N SER A 44 -0.66 -31.40 3.38
CA SER A 44 -1.04 -32.77 3.77
C SER A 44 -2.52 -32.81 4.12
N ILE A 45 -3.18 -33.68 3.39
CA ILE A 45 -4.61 -33.95 3.31
C ILE A 45 -5.02 -34.81 4.52
N ARG A 46 -6.12 -34.45 5.20
CA ARG A 46 -6.89 -35.39 6.06
C ARG A 46 -7.78 -36.26 5.17
N PRO A 47 -8.10 -37.50 5.57
CA PRO A 47 -9.42 -37.71 6.18
C PRO A 47 -9.50 -38.86 7.21
N GLY A 48 -10.55 -38.85 8.05
CA GLY A 48 -10.99 -40.06 8.77
C GLY A 48 -11.73 -39.83 10.08
N ALA A 49 -13.04 -40.03 10.09
CA ALA A 49 -13.99 -39.89 11.20
C ALA A 49 -13.92 -41.00 12.27
N ARG A 50 -14.35 -40.72 13.52
CA ARG A 50 -15.56 -41.32 14.11
C ARG A 50 -15.90 -40.81 15.52
N SER A 51 -17.20 -40.72 15.71
CA SER A 51 -17.97 -40.44 16.92
C SER A 51 -18.20 -41.73 17.70
N THR A 52 -18.20 -41.69 19.05
CA THR A 52 -19.16 -42.42 19.89
C THR A 52 -19.11 -41.95 21.35
N SER A 53 -20.31 -41.68 21.86
CA SER A 53 -20.74 -41.42 23.23
C SER A 53 -20.75 -42.67 24.12
N HIS A 54 -20.61 -42.50 25.45
CA HIS A 54 -21.55 -42.99 26.50
C HIS A 54 -20.91 -42.97 27.91
N GLY A 55 -21.70 -42.60 28.93
CA GLY A 55 -21.50 -43.08 30.32
C GLY A 55 -21.54 -42.03 31.44
N ILE A 56 -22.73 -41.71 31.95
CA ILE A 56 -22.97 -41.29 33.36
C ILE A 56 -23.64 -42.50 34.04
N PRO A 57 -23.42 -42.78 35.35
CA PRO A 57 -24.42 -42.35 36.35
C PRO A 57 -23.85 -41.90 37.73
N SER A 58 -24.51 -40.84 38.22
CA SER A 58 -24.86 -40.44 39.60
C SER A 58 -24.35 -41.18 40.83
N ARG A 59 -23.95 -40.41 41.87
CA ARG A 59 -24.40 -40.67 43.25
C ARG A 59 -24.44 -39.42 44.14
N SER A 60 -25.54 -39.35 44.88
CA SER A 60 -26.07 -38.37 45.84
C SER A 60 -25.28 -38.24 47.14
N GLY A 61 -25.31 -37.05 47.76
CA GLY A 61 -24.98 -36.86 49.18
C GLY A 61 -24.90 -35.39 49.61
N GLU A 62 -26.05 -34.80 49.97
CA GLU A 62 -26.16 -33.65 50.89
C GLU A 62 -26.53 -34.20 52.29
N PRO A 63 -26.28 -33.52 53.45
CA PRO A 63 -26.82 -32.17 53.70
C PRO A 63 -26.08 -31.21 54.69
N ARG A 64 -26.39 -29.90 54.49
CA ARG A 64 -26.55 -28.76 55.46
C ARG A 64 -25.39 -28.44 56.43
N THR A 65 -24.94 -27.19 56.56
CA THR A 65 -25.64 -26.07 57.24
C THR A 65 -25.06 -24.67 56.87
N ARG A 66 -25.92 -23.64 56.86
CA ARG A 66 -25.62 -22.18 56.93
C ARG A 66 -25.43 -21.75 58.41
N PRO A 67 -25.10 -20.49 58.84
CA PRO A 67 -25.28 -19.18 58.17
C PRO A 67 -24.26 -18.05 58.49
N HIS A 68 -24.59 -16.84 58.01
CA HIS A 68 -24.02 -15.50 58.27
C HIS A 68 -22.79 -15.14 57.41
N GLY A 69 -22.72 -14.03 56.68
CA GLY A 69 -23.49 -12.80 56.64
C GLY A 69 -22.48 -11.68 56.39
N ARG A 70 -22.58 -10.94 55.28
CA ARG A 70 -21.97 -9.60 55.13
C ARG A 70 -22.48 -8.93 53.86
N ARG A 71 -23.12 -7.78 54.09
CA ARG A 71 -23.48 -6.76 53.12
C ARG A 71 -22.20 -6.07 52.61
N THR A 72 -22.07 -5.91 51.31
CA THR A 72 -21.24 -4.89 50.68
C THR A 72 -22.07 -4.18 49.59
N PRO A 73 -21.93 -2.85 49.41
CA PRO A 73 -22.79 -2.05 48.55
C PRO A 73 -22.35 -2.08 47.06
N PRO A 74 -23.27 -1.88 46.10
CA PRO A 74 -22.91 -1.69 44.69
C PRO A 74 -22.79 -0.19 44.38
N CYS A 75 -21.59 0.38 44.52
CA CYS A 75 -21.28 1.74 44.03
C CYS A 75 -19.88 1.78 43.44
N ALA A 76 -19.67 1.11 42.31
CA ALA A 76 -18.54 1.37 41.42
C ALA A 76 -18.88 0.79 40.04
N LEU A 77 -19.33 1.64 39.12
CA LEU A 77 -19.09 1.59 37.66
C LEU A 77 -20.10 2.52 36.98
N LEU A 78 -19.89 3.82 37.14
CA LEU A 78 -20.50 4.82 36.27
C LEU A 78 -19.44 5.85 35.91
N VAL A 79 -18.34 5.38 35.31
CA VAL A 79 -17.39 6.20 34.55
C VAL A 79 -16.89 5.38 33.36
N ALA A 80 -17.17 5.89 32.16
CA ALA A 80 -16.56 5.59 30.86
C ALA A 80 -16.96 4.30 30.11
N ALA A 81 -18.26 4.03 29.94
CA ALA A 81 -18.75 3.22 28.81
C ALA A 81 -18.90 4.07 27.52
N HIS A 82 -17.86 4.78 27.09
CA HIS A 82 -17.88 5.61 25.86
C HIS A 82 -16.84 5.20 24.81
N LEU A 83 -16.17 4.06 24.96
CA LEU A 83 -15.12 3.64 24.04
C LEU A 83 -15.44 2.38 23.23
N LEU A 84 -16.70 2.15 22.85
CA LEU A 84 -17.03 1.11 21.85
C LEU A 84 -18.42 1.30 21.22
N ALA A 85 -18.81 2.55 20.94
CA ALA A 85 -19.87 2.76 19.96
C ALA A 85 -19.23 2.63 18.55
N PRO A 86 -19.59 1.62 17.73
CA PRO A 86 -19.16 1.59 16.35
C PRO A 86 -19.58 2.90 15.69
N ARG A 87 -18.60 3.63 15.16
CA ARG A 87 -18.86 4.91 14.47
C ARG A 87 -19.84 4.64 13.32
N PRO A 88 -20.85 5.50 13.10
CA PRO A 88 -21.80 5.29 12.03
C PRO A 88 -21.04 5.17 10.70
N ALA A 89 -21.26 4.07 9.98
CA ALA A 89 -20.50 3.70 8.78
C ALA A 89 -20.49 4.81 7.71
N GLY A 90 -21.54 5.65 7.65
CA GLY A 90 -21.61 6.81 6.77
C GLY A 90 -20.59 7.92 7.07
N VAL A 91 -20.21 8.10 8.34
CA VAL A 91 -19.19 9.09 8.73
C VAL A 91 -17.79 8.58 8.43
N MET A 92 -17.54 7.28 8.62
CA MET A 92 -16.24 6.67 8.29
C MET A 92 -15.96 6.67 6.79
N THR A 93 -16.94 6.33 5.96
CA THR A 93 -16.80 6.40 4.50
C THR A 93 -16.56 7.82 4.00
N SER A 94 -17.24 8.82 4.57
CA SER A 94 -17.01 10.24 4.23
C SER A 94 -15.63 10.74 4.66
N ARG A 95 -15.14 10.30 5.83
CA ARG A 95 -13.79 10.62 6.32
C ARG A 95 -12.71 10.03 5.41
N ILE A 96 -12.83 8.75 5.05
CA ILE A 96 -11.85 8.08 4.18
C ILE A 96 -11.78 8.77 2.82
N LYS A 97 -12.93 9.11 2.22
CA LYS A 97 -12.95 9.85 0.94
C LYS A 97 -12.20 11.19 1.02
N ARG A 98 -12.37 11.93 2.11
CA ARG A 98 -11.63 13.17 2.34
C ARG A 98 -10.12 12.91 2.45
N LEU A 99 -9.72 11.91 3.24
CA LEU A 99 -8.31 11.54 3.38
C LEU A 99 -7.70 11.14 2.02
N VAL A 100 -8.44 10.42 1.17
CA VAL A 100 -7.98 10.08 -0.18
C VAL A 100 -7.75 11.34 -1.01
N GLN A 101 -8.67 12.31 -1.00
CA GLN A 101 -8.47 13.60 -1.69
C GLN A 101 -7.27 14.38 -1.15
N GLN A 102 -7.02 14.30 0.17
CA GLN A 102 -5.89 14.96 0.82
C GLN A 102 -4.53 14.37 0.44
N LEU A 103 -4.47 13.18 -0.19
CA LEU A 103 -3.21 12.64 -0.72
C LEU A 103 -2.58 13.55 -1.79
N ASP A 104 -3.39 14.34 -2.50
CA ASP A 104 -2.93 15.38 -3.44
C ASP A 104 -2.70 16.75 -2.80
N GLY A 105 -2.93 16.87 -1.49
CA GLY A 105 -2.69 18.09 -0.76
C GLY A 105 -1.21 18.44 -0.67
N GLU A 106 -0.93 19.55 -0.01
CA GLU A 106 0.45 19.94 0.33
C GLU A 106 1.15 18.83 1.13
N ALA A 107 2.49 18.77 1.06
CA ALA A 107 3.25 17.64 1.57
C ALA A 107 2.91 17.25 3.02
N SER A 108 2.71 18.22 3.91
CA SER A 108 2.31 17.94 5.30
C SER A 108 0.91 17.31 5.39
N GLU A 109 -0.06 17.84 4.66
CA GLU A 109 -1.44 17.32 4.65
C GLU A 109 -1.49 15.92 4.03
N SER A 110 -0.77 15.72 2.93
CA SER A 110 -0.65 14.42 2.26
C SER A 110 0.00 13.37 3.16
N TYR A 111 1.05 13.72 3.90
CA TYR A 111 1.69 12.79 4.84
C TYR A 111 0.80 12.43 6.02
N ASP A 112 0.07 13.39 6.58
CA ASP A 112 -0.90 13.14 7.65
C ASP A 112 -2.03 12.23 7.14
N ALA A 113 -2.55 12.50 5.93
CA ALA A 113 -3.57 11.68 5.30
C ALA A 113 -3.07 10.26 5.01
N ARG A 114 -1.84 10.11 4.51
CA ARG A 114 -1.18 8.81 4.31
C ARG A 114 -1.08 8.02 5.61
N ALA A 115 -0.59 8.65 6.68
CA ALA A 115 -0.44 7.99 7.98
C ALA A 115 -1.79 7.51 8.53
N GLU A 116 -2.83 8.34 8.43
CA GLU A 116 -4.19 7.99 8.85
C GLU A 116 -4.79 6.87 7.99
N LEU A 117 -4.60 6.87 6.68
CA LEU A 117 -5.06 5.79 5.80
C LEU A 117 -4.35 4.46 6.09
N ILE A 118 -3.04 4.49 6.37
CA ILE A 118 -2.29 3.31 6.84
C ILE A 118 -2.86 2.80 8.16
N TRP A 119 -3.19 3.69 9.10
CA TRP A 119 -3.78 3.34 10.38
C TRP A 119 -5.18 2.71 10.23
N ILE A 120 -6.00 3.23 9.32
CA ILE A 120 -7.32 2.65 8.97
C ILE A 120 -7.15 1.29 8.28
N HIS A 121 -6.01 1.06 7.62
CA HIS A 121 -5.62 -0.22 7.03
C HIS A 121 -6.59 -0.68 5.93
N SER A 122 -7.01 -1.94 5.99
CA SER A 122 -7.76 -2.63 4.94
C SER A 122 -9.14 -2.02 4.68
N ASP A 123 -9.70 -1.29 5.63
CA ASP A 123 -11.00 -0.64 5.46
C ASP A 123 -10.94 0.56 4.51
N ALA A 124 -9.75 1.14 4.31
CA ALA A 124 -9.55 2.27 3.40
C ALA A 124 -9.26 1.84 1.95
N ILE A 125 -8.82 0.60 1.71
CA ILE A 125 -8.25 0.18 0.43
C ILE A 125 -9.19 0.38 -0.75
N LEU A 126 -10.46 -0.01 -0.63
CA LEU A 126 -11.41 0.15 -1.74
C LEU A 126 -11.65 1.62 -2.07
N ALA A 127 -11.73 2.49 -1.06
CA ALA A 127 -11.90 3.93 -1.30
C ALA A 127 -10.66 4.57 -1.93
N ILE A 128 -9.45 4.11 -1.58
CA ILE A 128 -8.22 4.56 -2.23
C ILE A 128 -8.19 4.08 -3.67
N VAL A 129 -8.51 2.80 -3.94
CA VAL A 129 -8.58 2.24 -5.30
C VAL A 129 -9.57 2.99 -6.17
N ASP A 130 -10.78 3.26 -5.65
CA ASP A 130 -11.82 4.00 -6.38
C ASP A 130 -11.42 5.46 -6.65
N GLY A 131 -10.68 6.08 -5.72
CA GLY A 131 -10.24 7.47 -5.84
C GLY A 131 -8.93 7.66 -6.63
N LEU A 132 -8.10 6.63 -6.76
CA LEU A 132 -6.78 6.68 -7.39
C LEU A 132 -6.75 7.34 -8.78
N PRO A 133 -7.72 7.10 -9.69
CA PRO A 133 -7.73 7.74 -11.01
C PRO A 133 -7.99 9.25 -10.96
N SER A 134 -8.60 9.75 -9.88
CA SER A 134 -8.86 11.18 -9.68
C SER A 134 -7.68 11.93 -9.05
N LEU A 135 -6.66 11.19 -8.59
CA LEU A 135 -5.49 11.79 -7.97
C LEU A 135 -4.48 12.29 -9.00
N GLY A 136 -3.78 13.37 -8.67
CA GLY A 136 -2.60 13.85 -9.36
C GLY A 136 -1.40 12.91 -9.18
N GLY A 137 -0.32 13.16 -9.92
CA GLY A 137 0.84 12.27 -9.90
C GLY A 137 1.48 12.12 -8.50
N PHE A 138 1.46 13.20 -7.71
CA PHE A 138 1.92 13.17 -6.32
C PHE A 138 1.02 12.29 -5.45
N GLY A 139 -0.30 12.51 -5.43
CA GLY A 139 -1.22 11.69 -4.64
C GLY A 139 -1.25 10.23 -5.08
N GLN A 140 -1.05 9.93 -6.36
CA GLN A 140 -0.86 8.56 -6.84
C GLN A 140 0.38 7.90 -6.24
N LEU A 141 1.53 8.59 -6.19
CA LEU A 141 2.74 8.06 -5.54
C LEU A 141 2.50 7.83 -4.04
N THR A 142 1.86 8.77 -3.36
CA THR A 142 1.51 8.64 -1.93
C THR A 142 0.54 7.48 -1.70
N ALA A 143 -0.44 7.27 -2.59
CA ALA A 143 -1.36 6.14 -2.52
C ALA A 143 -0.62 4.79 -2.70
N ILE A 144 0.36 4.71 -3.60
CA ILE A 144 1.20 3.50 -3.76
C ILE A 144 1.96 3.18 -2.47
N GLU A 145 2.43 4.19 -1.73
CA GLU A 145 3.05 3.96 -0.41
C GLU A 145 2.07 3.37 0.59
N VAL A 146 0.83 3.87 0.65
CA VAL A 146 -0.22 3.27 1.47
C VAL A 146 -0.42 1.81 1.09
N PHE A 147 -0.48 1.48 -0.20
CA PHE A 147 -0.63 0.10 -0.67
C PHE A 147 0.51 -0.82 -0.22
N LYS A 148 1.76 -0.33 -0.27
CA LYS A 148 2.94 -1.08 0.21
C LYS A 148 2.86 -1.35 1.70
N GLU A 149 2.55 -0.33 2.49
CA GLU A 149 2.52 -0.45 3.96
C GLU A 149 1.35 -1.32 4.44
N VAL A 150 0.17 -1.18 3.83
CA VAL A 150 -1.02 -1.98 4.20
C VAL A 150 -0.92 -3.42 3.67
N SER A 151 -0.22 -3.64 2.55
CA SER A 151 0.01 -4.97 1.95
C SER A 151 -1.28 -5.77 1.70
N ASP A 152 -2.35 -5.10 1.30
CA ASP A 152 -3.64 -5.73 0.97
C ASP A 152 -3.68 -6.22 -0.48
N PHE A 153 -4.05 -7.47 -0.71
CA PHE A 153 -4.08 -8.07 -2.05
C PHE A 153 -5.03 -7.35 -3.02
N ARG A 154 -6.04 -6.64 -2.51
CA ARG A 154 -7.01 -5.89 -3.33
C ARG A 154 -6.38 -4.71 -4.06
N CYS A 155 -5.18 -4.28 -3.66
CA CYS A 155 -4.42 -3.23 -4.36
C CYS A 155 -3.88 -3.71 -5.72
N GLY A 156 -3.71 -5.02 -5.92
CA GLY A 156 -3.04 -5.60 -7.10
C GLY A 156 -3.58 -5.10 -8.44
N PRO A 157 -4.90 -5.16 -8.71
CA PRO A 157 -5.46 -4.67 -9.97
C PRO A 157 -5.22 -3.17 -10.22
N ALA A 158 -5.27 -2.34 -9.17
CA ALA A 158 -5.02 -0.91 -9.28
C ALA A 158 -3.54 -0.63 -9.61
N LEU A 159 -2.61 -1.32 -8.92
CA LEU A 159 -1.18 -1.24 -9.20
C LEU A 159 -0.83 -1.70 -10.61
N VAL A 160 -1.49 -2.75 -11.11
CA VAL A 160 -1.37 -3.19 -12.50
C VAL A 160 -1.78 -2.08 -13.47
N GLY A 161 -2.91 -1.41 -13.22
CA GLY A 161 -3.38 -0.30 -14.06
C GLY A 161 -2.38 0.86 -14.11
N LEU A 162 -1.63 1.10 -13.04
CA LEU A 162 -0.60 2.14 -12.98
C LEU A 162 0.66 1.84 -13.80
N LEU A 163 0.88 0.59 -14.25
CA LEU A 163 1.99 0.26 -15.16
C LEU A 163 1.85 0.93 -16.54
N ASP A 164 0.64 1.36 -16.90
CA ASP A 164 0.34 2.10 -18.13
C ASP A 164 0.25 3.63 -17.91
N SER A 165 0.56 4.13 -16.70
CA SER A 165 0.59 5.58 -16.42
C SER A 165 1.56 6.30 -17.35
N ASP A 166 1.30 7.57 -17.70
CA ASP A 166 2.23 8.39 -18.49
C ASP A 166 3.48 8.80 -17.70
N THR A 167 3.41 8.78 -16.36
CA THR A 167 4.51 9.22 -15.49
C THR A 167 5.49 8.08 -15.19
N PRO A 168 6.79 8.20 -15.56
CA PRO A 168 7.79 7.16 -15.30
C PRO A 168 7.90 6.73 -13.83
N ALA A 169 7.89 7.70 -12.91
CA ALA A 169 7.95 7.44 -11.48
C ALA A 169 6.78 6.58 -10.98
N ILE A 170 5.56 6.82 -11.49
CA ILE A 170 4.38 6.04 -11.10
C ILE A 170 4.51 4.59 -11.57
N ARG A 171 4.97 4.37 -12.81
CA ARG A 171 5.21 3.01 -13.34
C ARG A 171 6.28 2.26 -12.55
N GLU A 172 7.38 2.92 -12.21
CA GLU A 172 8.45 2.35 -11.37
C GLU A 172 7.92 1.91 -10.00
N TRP A 173 7.18 2.82 -9.34
CA TRP A 173 6.68 2.60 -7.99
C TRP A 173 5.59 1.53 -7.96
N ALA A 174 4.73 1.51 -8.98
CA ALA A 174 3.73 0.47 -9.16
C ALA A 174 4.39 -0.92 -9.34
N ALA A 175 5.42 -1.02 -10.19
CA ALA A 175 6.17 -2.26 -10.37
C ALA A 175 6.82 -2.75 -9.06
N THR A 176 7.45 -1.82 -8.32
CA THR A 176 8.07 -2.11 -7.02
C THR A 176 7.02 -2.57 -6.00
N ALA A 177 5.84 -1.95 -5.97
CA ALA A 177 4.76 -2.35 -5.08
C ALA A 177 4.22 -3.74 -5.43
N LEU A 178 4.01 -4.06 -6.71
CA LEU A 178 3.56 -5.39 -7.15
C LEU A 178 4.49 -6.52 -6.69
N ALA A 179 5.81 -6.29 -6.73
CA ALA A 179 6.77 -7.25 -6.20
C ALA A 179 6.73 -7.38 -4.68
N ASN A 180 6.62 -6.26 -3.94
CA ASN A 180 6.49 -6.29 -2.47
C ASN A 180 5.23 -7.02 -2.00
N LEU A 181 4.14 -6.92 -2.77
CA LEU A 181 2.88 -7.61 -2.50
C LEU A 181 2.87 -9.05 -3.03
N GLU A 182 3.95 -9.53 -3.65
CA GLU A 182 4.07 -10.88 -4.24
C GLU A 182 2.91 -11.18 -5.23
N VAL A 183 2.56 -10.20 -6.08
CA VAL A 183 1.48 -10.35 -7.07
C VAL A 183 2.00 -11.15 -8.28
N ASP A 184 2.08 -12.47 -8.14
CA ASP A 184 2.60 -13.39 -9.17
C ASP A 184 1.94 -13.21 -10.54
N GLY A 185 0.64 -12.90 -10.55
CA GLY A 185 -0.13 -12.64 -11.78
C GLY A 185 0.35 -11.41 -12.59
N ALA A 186 1.23 -10.58 -12.03
CA ALA A 186 1.74 -9.38 -12.69
C ALA A 186 2.96 -9.62 -13.62
N ILE A 187 3.57 -10.82 -13.62
CA ILE A 187 4.83 -11.08 -14.34
C ILE A 187 4.76 -10.71 -15.82
N GLU A 188 3.72 -11.13 -16.54
CA GLU A 188 3.60 -10.82 -17.98
C GLU A 188 3.34 -9.33 -18.25
N LEU A 189 2.61 -8.67 -17.35
CA LEU A 189 2.33 -7.24 -17.44
C LEU A 189 3.60 -6.42 -17.17
N LEU A 190 4.41 -6.83 -16.19
CA LEU A 190 5.73 -6.27 -15.93
C LEU A 190 6.69 -6.49 -17.11
N ARG A 191 6.68 -7.68 -17.74
CA ARG A 191 7.47 -7.95 -18.95
C ARG A 191 7.07 -7.03 -20.11
N ARG A 192 5.76 -6.80 -20.28
CA ARG A 192 5.24 -5.86 -21.30
C ARG A 192 5.66 -4.43 -20.99
N ALA A 193 5.49 -3.97 -19.75
CA ALA A 193 5.88 -2.63 -19.32
C ALA A 193 7.40 -2.40 -19.50
N HIS A 194 8.22 -3.38 -19.13
CA HIS A 194 9.68 -3.32 -19.30
C HIS A 194 10.06 -3.18 -20.78
N ARG A 195 9.49 -3.99 -21.68
CA ARG A 195 9.74 -3.88 -23.12
C ARG A 195 9.30 -2.53 -23.68
N ALA A 196 8.13 -2.05 -23.29
CA ALA A 196 7.63 -0.74 -23.70
C ALA A 196 8.56 0.38 -23.23
N CYS A 197 9.04 0.33 -21.99
CA CYS A 197 9.98 1.29 -21.43
C CYS A 197 11.28 1.38 -22.24
N LEU A 198 11.87 0.24 -22.59
CA LEU A 198 13.11 0.17 -23.40
C LEU A 198 12.93 0.65 -24.84
N GLN A 199 11.70 0.67 -25.35
CA GLN A 199 11.38 1.12 -26.71
C GLN A 199 11.04 2.61 -26.78
N ARG A 200 10.99 3.34 -25.66
CA ARG A 200 10.62 4.76 -25.65
C ARG A 200 11.70 5.65 -26.24
N THR A 201 11.23 6.75 -26.86
CA THR A 201 12.05 7.87 -27.33
C THR A 201 11.51 9.15 -26.68
N PRO A 202 12.34 9.94 -25.96
CA PRO A 202 13.75 9.69 -25.66
C PRO A 202 13.96 8.45 -24.77
N PRO A 203 15.18 7.88 -24.73
CA PRO A 203 15.51 6.77 -23.85
C PRO A 203 15.20 7.10 -22.37
N PRO A 204 14.83 6.10 -21.55
CA PRO A 204 14.54 6.32 -20.14
C PRO A 204 15.79 6.73 -19.36
N ASP A 205 15.61 7.41 -18.24
CA ASP A 205 16.65 7.79 -17.27
C ASP A 205 17.20 6.61 -16.44
N TRP A 206 16.82 5.40 -16.83
CA TRP A 206 17.14 4.11 -16.21
C TRP A 206 16.52 3.82 -14.83
N THR A 207 15.82 4.76 -14.20
CA THR A 207 15.16 4.52 -12.90
C THR A 207 14.00 3.55 -13.04
N GLU A 208 13.04 3.87 -13.91
CA GLU A 208 11.89 3.02 -14.25
C GLU A 208 12.28 1.60 -14.70
N PRO A 209 13.13 1.40 -15.74
CA PRO A 209 13.44 0.04 -16.18
C PRO A 209 14.21 -0.74 -15.10
N SER A 210 15.01 -0.08 -14.27
CA SER A 210 15.67 -0.74 -13.14
C SER A 210 14.66 -1.23 -12.09
N GLY A 211 13.68 -0.40 -11.73
CA GLY A 211 12.60 -0.79 -10.81
C GLY A 211 11.76 -1.95 -11.34
N ILE A 212 11.36 -1.89 -12.62
CA ILE A 212 10.61 -2.99 -13.25
C ILE A 212 11.46 -4.28 -13.33
N SER A 213 12.75 -4.15 -13.65
CA SER A 213 13.65 -5.29 -13.75
C SER A 213 13.95 -5.94 -12.39
N TRP A 214 14.00 -5.14 -11.33
CA TRP A 214 14.04 -5.63 -9.94
C TRP A 214 12.74 -6.39 -9.60
N ALA A 215 11.57 -5.81 -9.89
CA ALA A 215 10.29 -6.46 -9.63
C ALA A 215 10.15 -7.82 -10.33
N LEU A 216 10.60 -7.91 -11.59
CA LEU A 216 10.69 -9.17 -12.32
C LEU A 216 11.65 -10.18 -11.69
N THR A 217 12.68 -9.73 -10.98
CA THR A 217 13.61 -10.62 -10.27
C THR A 217 12.94 -11.22 -9.04
N GLU A 218 12.31 -10.37 -8.22
CA GLU A 218 11.65 -10.79 -6.98
C GLU A 218 10.51 -11.78 -7.25
N LEU A 219 9.75 -11.56 -8.32
CA LEU A 219 8.66 -12.46 -8.72
C LEU A 219 9.12 -13.68 -9.53
N GLY A 220 10.43 -13.86 -9.74
CA GLY A 220 10.96 -14.97 -10.56
C GLY A 220 10.60 -14.88 -12.06
N GLY A 221 10.20 -13.69 -12.53
CA GLY A 221 9.83 -13.39 -13.90
C GLY A 221 11.00 -13.13 -14.85
N ARG A 222 12.25 -13.10 -14.38
CA ARG A 222 13.41 -13.01 -15.28
C ARG A 222 13.63 -14.32 -16.04
N SER A 223 13.85 -14.22 -17.35
CA SER A 223 14.26 -15.38 -18.14
C SER A 223 15.69 -15.76 -17.75
N PRO A 224 15.98 -17.05 -17.53
CA PRO A 224 17.35 -17.49 -17.33
C PRO A 224 18.15 -17.19 -18.60
N VAL A 225 19.18 -16.35 -18.48
CA VAL A 225 20.16 -16.14 -19.53
C VAL A 225 21.11 -17.34 -19.46
N LEU A 226 20.83 -18.36 -20.26
CA LEU A 226 21.80 -19.44 -20.46
C LEU A 226 22.96 -18.88 -21.31
N PRO A 227 24.23 -19.11 -20.93
CA PRO A 227 25.33 -18.75 -21.80
C PRO A 227 25.19 -19.51 -23.13
N PRO A 228 25.58 -18.91 -24.26
CA PRO A 228 25.59 -19.63 -25.52
C PRO A 228 26.46 -20.88 -25.37
N CYS A 229 25.88 -22.04 -25.71
CA CYS A 229 26.64 -23.28 -25.75
C CYS A 229 27.78 -23.10 -26.77
N ALA A 230 29.02 -23.20 -26.30
CA ALA A 230 30.22 -23.20 -27.13
C ALA A 230 30.37 -24.52 -27.88
#